data_AF-A0A7J4NBP8-F1
#
_entry.id   AF-A0A7J4NBP8-F1
#
_cell.length_a   1.000
_cell.length_b   1.000
_cell.length_c   1.000
_cell.angle_alpha   90.00
_cell.angle_beta   90.00
_cell.angle_gamma   90.00
#
_symmetry.space_group_name_H-M   'P 1'
#
loop_
_entity.id
_entity.type
_entity.pdbx_description
1 polymer ?
#
loop_
_entity_poly.entity_id
_entity_poly.type
_entity_poly.pdbx_seq_one_letter_code
_entity_poly.pdbx_strand_id
1 'polypeptide(L)'
;MYKRRLLRSMKIMNGNISRLNLQRKSIINSLAVSFELKQFGQDDWNIVMRPFKVDDSLPVIQKRITQDMIDAWADVSGDHNPLHTDPEYAKTTKFGGTIAHGHIALGFLCEMMIKACGESWWHGGMLQDVHFTAPVKPETTIETRGKVTSSETSDESVTYQCDISINETTSGTPCVLGQATFCLSSSN
;
A
#
# COMPACT_ATOMS: atom_id res chain seq x y z
N MET A 1 -30.47 -44.24 -38.91
CA MET A 1 -29.75 -45.16 -37.99
C MET A 1 -28.47 -44.57 -37.35
N TYR A 2 -28.19 -43.25 -37.47
CA TYR A 2 -27.00 -42.59 -36.89
C TYR A 2 -27.30 -41.73 -35.63
N LYS A 3 -28.56 -41.37 -35.37
CA LYS A 3 -28.97 -40.45 -34.28
C LYS A 3 -29.11 -41.07 -32.89
N ARG A 4 -29.14 -42.42 -32.76
CA ARG A 4 -29.24 -43.12 -31.46
C ARG A 4 -27.87 -43.50 -30.85
N ARG A 5 -26.78 -43.40 -31.62
CA ARG A 5 -25.41 -43.73 -31.13
C ARG A 5 -24.70 -42.54 -30.47
N LEU A 6 -25.04 -41.29 -30.84
CA LEU A 6 -24.51 -40.07 -30.20
C LEU A 6 -25.10 -39.78 -28.82
N LEU A 7 -26.38 -40.09 -28.58
CA LEU A 7 -27.04 -39.86 -27.27
C LEU A 7 -26.56 -40.81 -26.17
N ARG A 8 -26.05 -42.01 -26.51
CA ARG A 8 -25.40 -42.91 -25.53
C ARG A 8 -24.00 -42.42 -25.15
N SER A 9 -23.25 -41.80 -26.07
CA SER A 9 -21.91 -41.27 -25.77
C SER A 9 -21.93 -40.00 -24.91
N MET A 10 -22.95 -39.13 -25.04
CA MET A 10 -23.09 -37.93 -24.20
C MET A 10 -23.52 -38.25 -22.74
N LYS A 11 -24.30 -39.31 -22.51
CA LYS A 11 -24.69 -39.73 -21.15
C LYS A 11 -23.52 -40.36 -20.36
N ILE A 12 -22.59 -41.02 -21.05
CA ILE A 12 -21.38 -41.62 -20.44
C ILE A 12 -20.33 -40.54 -20.11
N MET A 13 -20.20 -39.48 -20.93
CA MET A 13 -19.34 -38.33 -20.61
C MET A 13 -19.86 -37.50 -19.42
N ASN A 14 -21.18 -37.24 -19.33
CA ASN A 14 -21.74 -36.47 -18.21
C ASN A 14 -21.72 -37.23 -16.85
N GLY A 15 -21.72 -38.57 -16.87
CA GLY A 15 -21.56 -39.40 -15.66
C GLY A 15 -20.12 -39.47 -15.14
N ASN A 16 -19.12 -39.36 -16.02
CA ASN A 16 -17.71 -39.35 -15.62
C ASN A 16 -17.22 -37.97 -15.15
N ILE A 17 -17.76 -36.88 -15.69
CA ILE A 17 -17.45 -35.50 -15.22
C ILE A 17 -17.99 -35.27 -13.80
N SER A 18 -19.14 -35.87 -13.46
CA SER A 18 -19.72 -35.80 -12.11
C SER A 18 -18.96 -36.68 -11.09
N ARG A 19 -18.45 -37.85 -11.47
CA ARG A 19 -17.57 -38.68 -10.61
C ARG A 19 -16.16 -38.12 -10.44
N LEU A 20 -15.57 -37.50 -11.46
CA LEU A 20 -14.29 -36.79 -11.33
C LEU A 20 -14.39 -35.54 -10.44
N ASN A 21 -15.54 -34.85 -10.45
CA ASN A 21 -15.80 -33.71 -9.56
C ASN A 21 -16.14 -34.09 -8.11
N LEU A 22 -16.53 -35.33 -7.84
CA LEU A 22 -16.75 -35.83 -6.47
C LEU A 22 -15.46 -36.42 -5.85
N GLN A 23 -14.56 -37.00 -6.65
CA GLN A 23 -13.25 -37.47 -6.17
C GLN A 23 -12.19 -36.34 -6.06
N ARG A 24 -12.35 -35.21 -6.81
CA ARG A 24 -11.56 -33.99 -6.55
C ARG A 24 -11.98 -33.26 -5.27
N LYS A 25 -13.23 -33.42 -4.82
CA LYS A 25 -13.73 -32.82 -3.57
C LYS A 25 -13.33 -33.57 -2.29
N SER A 26 -12.78 -34.79 -2.38
CA SER A 26 -12.33 -35.55 -1.20
C SER A 26 -10.82 -35.68 -1.04
N ILE A 27 -10.01 -35.17 -1.98
CA ILE A 27 -8.53 -35.27 -1.90
C ILE A 27 -7.87 -33.90 -1.69
N ILE A 28 -8.56 -32.78 -1.91
CA ILE A 28 -8.08 -31.43 -1.54
C ILE A 28 -8.48 -31.12 -0.08
N ASN A 29 -8.39 -32.11 0.81
CA ASN A 29 -8.76 -31.94 2.22
C ASN A 29 -7.82 -32.68 3.20
N SER A 30 -6.58 -33.00 2.81
CA SER A 30 -5.60 -33.57 3.77
C SER A 30 -4.17 -33.06 3.69
N LEU A 31 -3.84 -32.16 2.78
CA LEU A 31 -2.58 -31.39 2.78
C LEU A 31 -2.87 -29.94 2.41
N ALA A 32 -3.90 -29.35 3.02
CA ALA A 32 -3.90 -27.92 3.20
C ALA A 32 -2.77 -27.65 4.20
N VAL A 33 -1.62 -27.22 3.68
CA VAL A 33 -0.68 -26.42 4.46
C VAL A 33 -1.54 -25.28 5.01
N SER A 34 -1.90 -25.40 6.28
CA SER A 34 -2.57 -24.36 7.05
C SER A 34 -1.56 -23.22 7.23
N PHE A 35 -1.25 -22.54 6.13
CA PHE A 35 -0.71 -21.21 6.18
C PHE A 35 -1.90 -20.36 6.63
N GLU A 36 -1.92 -20.03 7.91
CA GLU A 36 -2.85 -19.05 8.46
C GLU A 36 -2.72 -17.76 7.64
N LEU A 37 -3.60 -17.59 6.65
CA LEU A 37 -4.04 -16.28 6.20
C LEU A 37 -4.88 -15.65 7.34
N LYS A 38 -4.20 -15.38 8.46
CA LYS A 38 -4.61 -14.36 9.44
C LYS A 38 -3.78 -13.12 9.15
N GLN A 39 -3.89 -12.54 7.97
CA GLN A 39 -3.20 -11.30 7.62
C GLN A 39 -4.08 -10.47 6.68
N PHE A 40 -4.28 -9.20 7.05
CA PHE A 40 -5.26 -8.23 6.57
C PHE A 40 -6.66 -8.41 7.15
N GLY A 41 -6.92 -7.72 8.27
CA GLY A 41 -8.27 -7.50 8.77
C GLY A 41 -9.13 -6.89 7.66
N GLN A 42 -10.18 -7.59 7.29
CA GLN A 42 -11.18 -7.14 6.32
C GLN A 42 -12.05 -6.00 6.89
N ASP A 43 -11.87 -5.65 8.16
CA ASP A 43 -12.76 -4.81 8.95
C ASP A 43 -12.30 -3.33 9.06
N ASP A 44 -11.06 -2.99 8.66
CA ASP A 44 -10.49 -1.63 8.79
C ASP A 44 -10.68 -0.73 7.54
N TRP A 45 -11.23 -1.26 6.44
CA TRP A 45 -11.38 -0.53 5.18
C TRP A 45 -12.66 0.31 5.10
N ASN A 46 -13.56 0.21 6.09
CA ASN A 46 -14.75 1.06 6.20
C ASN A 46 -14.37 2.44 6.75
N ILE A 47 -13.57 3.18 6.00
CA ILE A 47 -13.20 4.56 6.33
C ILE A 47 -14.44 5.42 6.07
N VAL A 48 -15.12 5.81 7.14
CA VAL A 48 -16.24 6.76 7.06
C VAL A 48 -15.67 8.10 6.61
N MET A 49 -15.88 8.40 5.33
CA MET A 49 -15.43 9.66 4.75
C MET A 49 -16.21 10.81 5.37
N ARG A 50 -15.47 11.71 6.02
CA ARG A 50 -16.02 12.98 6.52
C ARG A 50 -15.34 14.12 5.76
N PRO A 51 -16.09 15.18 5.42
CA PRO A 51 -15.46 16.36 4.88
C PRO A 51 -14.49 16.94 5.91
N PHE A 52 -13.27 17.25 5.46
CA PHE A 52 -12.29 17.96 6.25
C PHE A 52 -12.56 19.47 6.21
N LYS A 53 -12.06 20.17 7.22
CA LYS A 53 -11.93 21.64 7.24
C LYS A 53 -10.47 22.01 6.97
N VAL A 54 -10.26 23.21 6.46
CA VAL A 54 -8.92 23.82 6.46
C VAL A 54 -8.39 23.83 7.88
N ASP A 55 -7.10 23.54 8.01
CA ASP A 55 -6.35 23.32 9.23
C ASP A 55 -6.55 21.98 9.96
N ASP A 56 -7.45 21.11 9.50
CA ASP A 56 -7.57 19.77 10.05
C ASP A 56 -6.27 18.97 9.84
N SER A 57 -5.88 18.21 10.87
CA SER A 57 -4.73 17.32 10.81
C SER A 57 -5.09 15.97 10.22
N LEU A 58 -4.20 15.40 9.41
CA LEU A 58 -4.33 14.05 8.87
C LEU A 58 -3.87 13.00 9.89
N PRO A 59 -4.26 11.72 9.73
CA PRO A 59 -3.80 10.63 10.58
C PRO A 59 -2.27 10.52 10.58
N VAL A 60 -1.70 10.11 11.71
CA VAL A 60 -0.25 9.91 11.85
C VAL A 60 0.10 8.44 11.65
N ILE A 61 1.09 8.17 10.81
CA ILE A 61 1.69 6.86 10.61
C ILE A 61 3.10 6.90 11.15
N GLN A 62 3.41 6.03 12.10
CA GLN A 62 4.75 5.89 12.66
C GLN A 62 5.32 4.52 12.28
N LYS A 63 6.57 4.51 11.81
CA LYS A 63 7.27 3.28 11.40
C LYS A 63 8.72 3.34 11.83
N ARG A 64 9.20 2.23 12.38
CA ARG A 64 10.63 2.00 12.56
C ARG A 64 11.19 1.43 11.26
N ILE A 65 12.21 2.07 10.73
CA ILE A 65 12.90 1.65 9.51
C ILE A 65 14.01 0.69 9.91
N THR A 66 14.06 -0.48 9.29
CA THR A 66 15.11 -1.48 9.52
C THR A 66 15.89 -1.73 8.25
N GLN A 67 17.12 -2.23 8.37
CA GLN A 67 17.87 -2.67 7.20
C GLN A 67 17.12 -3.78 6.44
N ASP A 68 16.53 -4.75 7.14
CA ASP A 68 15.72 -5.81 6.53
C ASP A 68 14.56 -5.26 5.68
N MET A 69 13.92 -4.17 6.11
CA MET A 69 12.86 -3.52 5.32
C MET A 69 13.41 -2.89 4.05
N ILE A 70 14.59 -2.28 4.12
CA ILE A 70 15.28 -1.67 2.98
C ILE A 70 15.69 -2.75 1.98
N ASP A 71 16.24 -3.86 2.46
CA ASP A 71 16.68 -4.98 1.63
C ASP A 71 15.47 -5.69 1.00
N ALA A 72 14.41 -5.94 1.76
CA ALA A 72 13.17 -6.50 1.21
C ALA A 72 12.53 -5.59 0.15
N TRP A 73 12.62 -4.27 0.31
CA TRP A 73 12.16 -3.35 -0.71
C TRP A 73 13.05 -3.38 -1.96
N ALA A 74 14.36 -3.56 -1.83
CA ALA A 74 15.26 -3.74 -2.97
C ALA A 74 14.85 -4.97 -3.80
N ASP A 75 14.53 -6.08 -3.13
CA ASP A 75 14.05 -7.31 -3.79
C ASP A 75 12.74 -7.09 -4.57
N VAL A 76 11.78 -6.36 -3.98
CA VAL A 76 10.47 -6.12 -4.60
C VAL A 76 10.54 -5.07 -5.72
N SER A 77 11.28 -3.99 -5.50
CA SER A 77 11.38 -2.87 -6.45
C SER A 77 12.38 -3.14 -7.59
N GLY A 78 13.31 -4.06 -7.39
CA GLY A 78 14.45 -4.29 -8.27
C GLY A 78 15.60 -3.29 -8.08
N ASP A 79 15.44 -2.27 -7.23
CA ASP A 79 16.47 -1.27 -6.95
C ASP A 79 17.49 -1.77 -5.91
N HIS A 80 18.53 -2.42 -6.41
CA HIS A 80 19.65 -2.94 -5.64
C HIS A 80 20.85 -1.98 -5.62
N ASN A 81 20.62 -0.67 -5.73
CA ASN A 81 21.70 0.30 -5.60
C ASN A 81 22.44 0.07 -4.27
N PRO A 82 23.78 -0.14 -4.27
CA PRO A 82 24.55 -0.45 -3.06
C PRO A 82 24.48 0.65 -2.00
N LEU A 83 24.04 1.86 -2.36
CA LEU A 83 23.73 2.91 -1.39
C LEU A 83 22.65 2.50 -0.37
N HIS A 84 21.76 1.59 -0.74
CA HIS A 84 20.68 1.08 0.10
C HIS A 84 21.05 -0.24 0.79
N THR A 85 21.76 -1.13 0.11
CA THR A 85 21.91 -2.55 0.49
C THR A 85 23.31 -2.96 0.94
N ASP A 86 24.35 -2.14 0.71
CA ASP A 86 25.73 -2.47 1.10
C ASP A 86 26.26 -1.45 2.14
N PRO A 87 26.33 -1.84 3.42
CA PRO A 87 26.88 -0.98 4.47
C PRO A 87 28.33 -0.56 4.27
N GLU A 88 29.18 -1.41 3.69
CA GLU A 88 30.60 -1.08 3.47
C GLU A 88 30.76 -0.07 2.33
N TYR A 89 30.03 -0.28 1.22
CA TYR A 89 29.96 0.72 0.17
C TYR A 89 29.40 2.05 0.69
N ALA A 90 28.26 2.01 1.38
CA ALA A 90 27.55 3.21 1.82
C ALA A 90 28.35 4.05 2.83
N LYS A 91 29.21 3.44 3.65
CA LYS A 91 30.18 4.13 4.52
C LYS A 91 31.15 5.03 3.76
N THR A 92 31.48 4.69 2.52
CA THR A 92 32.39 5.49 1.68
C THR A 92 31.72 6.73 1.07
N THR A 93 30.40 6.83 1.17
CA THR A 93 29.62 7.94 0.61
C THR A 93 29.44 9.07 1.62
N LYS A 94 28.94 10.23 1.17
CA LYS A 94 28.57 11.35 2.06
C LYS A 94 27.53 11.00 3.12
N PHE A 95 26.84 9.87 2.96
CA PHE A 95 25.83 9.42 3.91
C PHE A 95 26.42 8.65 5.09
N GLY A 96 27.66 8.13 5.00
CA GLY A 96 28.32 7.44 6.11
C GLY A 96 27.67 6.11 6.53
N GLY A 97 26.85 5.51 5.67
CA GLY A 97 26.10 4.28 5.91
C GLY A 97 24.85 4.21 5.02
N THR A 98 24.18 3.07 5.00
CA THR A 98 22.98 2.85 4.16
C THR A 98 21.88 3.87 4.48
N ILE A 99 21.01 4.09 3.50
CA ILE A 99 19.81 4.94 3.63
C ILE A 99 18.63 4.19 3.01
N ALA A 100 17.42 4.44 3.49
CA ALA A 100 16.22 3.86 2.89
C ALA A 100 15.96 4.45 1.50
N HIS A 101 15.34 3.65 0.61
CA HIS A 101 14.83 4.16 -0.66
C HIS A 101 13.77 5.22 -0.43
N GLY A 102 13.77 6.29 -1.23
CA GLY A 102 12.75 7.35 -1.12
C GLY A 102 11.32 6.82 -1.25
N HIS A 103 11.13 5.78 -2.06
CA HIS A 103 9.82 5.14 -2.25
C HIS A 103 9.25 4.47 -0.99
N ILE A 104 10.10 3.98 -0.08
CA ILE A 104 9.62 3.44 1.21
C ILE A 104 8.93 4.56 2.00
N ALA A 105 9.54 5.74 2.05
CA ALA A 105 8.95 6.91 2.71
C ALA A 105 7.65 7.36 2.01
N LEU A 106 7.63 7.41 0.68
CA LEU A 106 6.42 7.72 -0.09
C LEU A 106 5.28 6.72 0.19
N GLY A 107 5.61 5.43 0.37
CA GLY A 107 4.65 4.41 0.74
C GLY A 107 3.90 4.73 2.03
N PHE A 108 4.57 5.32 3.03
CA PHE A 108 3.92 5.73 4.28
C PHE A 108 3.07 6.99 4.15
N LEU A 109 3.45 7.93 3.26
CA LEU A 109 2.57 9.04 2.88
C LEU A 109 1.29 8.51 2.21
N CYS A 110 1.41 7.53 1.31
CA CYS A 110 0.25 6.85 0.74
C CYS A 110 -0.58 6.13 1.82
N GLU A 111 0.04 5.44 2.79
CA GLU A 111 -0.68 4.80 3.92
C GLU A 111 -1.48 5.84 4.72
N MET A 112 -0.89 7.00 5.02
CA MET A 112 -1.57 8.12 5.68
C MET A 112 -2.77 8.61 4.87
N MET A 113 -2.60 8.83 3.57
CA MET A 113 -3.67 9.35 2.72
C MET A 113 -4.79 8.33 2.53
N ILE A 114 -4.48 7.04 2.39
CA ILE A 114 -5.46 5.97 2.35
C ILE A 114 -6.28 5.96 3.65
N LYS A 115 -5.63 6.07 4.81
CA LYS A 115 -6.33 6.16 6.11
C LYS A 115 -7.15 7.43 6.27
N ALA A 116 -6.75 8.53 5.63
CA ALA A 116 -7.45 9.81 5.69
C ALA A 116 -8.71 9.84 4.80
N CYS A 117 -8.60 9.36 3.56
CA CYS A 117 -9.63 9.56 2.53
C CYS A 117 -10.03 8.29 1.76
N GLY A 118 -9.60 7.11 2.18
CA GLY A 118 -10.08 5.83 1.65
C GLY A 118 -10.06 5.74 0.12
N GLU A 119 -11.19 5.38 -0.48
CA GLU A 119 -11.36 5.21 -1.92
C GLU A 119 -11.06 6.47 -2.73
N SER A 120 -11.26 7.67 -2.15
CA SER A 120 -10.91 8.93 -2.84
C SER A 120 -9.42 9.05 -3.15
N TRP A 121 -8.56 8.39 -2.37
CA TRP A 121 -7.14 8.31 -2.72
C TRP A 121 -6.93 7.50 -4.01
N TRP A 122 -7.69 6.43 -4.20
CA TRP A 122 -7.56 5.53 -5.35
C TRP A 122 -8.12 6.15 -6.62
N HIS A 123 -9.15 6.98 -6.48
CA HIS A 123 -9.87 7.65 -7.57
C HIS A 123 -9.27 9.02 -7.95
N GLY A 124 -7.95 9.16 -7.88
CA GLY A 124 -7.24 10.37 -8.34
C GLY A 124 -6.55 11.16 -7.24
N GLY A 125 -6.29 10.54 -6.08
CA GLY A 125 -5.37 11.08 -5.09
C GLY A 125 -3.94 11.16 -5.65
N MET A 126 -3.23 12.25 -5.34
CA MET A 126 -1.89 12.49 -5.84
C MET A 126 -0.98 13.03 -4.75
N LEU A 127 0.27 12.56 -4.73
CA LEU A 127 1.37 13.26 -4.07
C LEU A 127 1.99 14.23 -5.07
N GLN A 128 2.29 15.45 -4.65
CA GLN A 128 2.78 16.55 -5.47
C GLN A 128 3.94 17.26 -4.76
N ASP A 129 4.82 17.89 -5.53
CA ASP A 129 5.92 18.72 -5.04
C ASP A 129 6.74 18.06 -3.92
N VAL A 130 7.02 16.76 -4.07
CA VAL A 130 7.75 15.98 -3.07
C VAL A 130 9.24 16.28 -3.13
N HIS A 131 9.80 16.60 -1.98
CA HIS A 131 11.21 16.87 -1.77
C HIS A 131 11.79 15.99 -0.65
N PHE A 132 12.87 15.28 -0.97
CA PHE A 132 13.65 14.51 0.00
C PHE A 132 14.72 15.42 0.62
N THR A 133 14.46 15.94 1.81
CA THR A 133 15.30 16.95 2.47
C THR A 133 16.40 16.35 3.34
N ALA A 134 16.20 15.15 3.86
CA ALA A 134 17.21 14.43 4.65
C ALA A 134 17.11 12.91 4.44
N PRO A 135 18.24 12.18 4.51
CA PRO A 135 18.24 10.74 4.38
C PRO A 135 17.54 10.07 5.57
N VAL A 136 16.74 9.04 5.31
CA VAL A 136 16.20 8.17 6.34
C VAL A 136 17.19 7.03 6.57
N LYS A 137 17.68 6.90 7.80
CA LYS A 137 18.68 5.89 8.18
C LYS A 137 18.00 4.61 8.69
N PRO A 138 18.62 3.43 8.54
CA PRO A 138 18.15 2.24 9.22
C PRO A 138 18.18 2.47 10.75
N GLU A 139 17.33 1.73 11.44
CA GLU A 139 17.13 1.74 12.89
C GLU A 139 16.55 3.06 13.47
N THR A 140 16.17 4.02 12.62
CA THR A 140 15.44 5.23 13.04
C THR A 140 13.92 5.02 12.98
N THR A 141 13.19 5.86 13.71
CA THR A 141 11.73 5.92 13.62
C THR A 141 11.33 7.19 12.89
N ILE A 142 10.41 7.05 11.94
CA ILE A 142 9.82 8.18 11.21
C ILE A 142 8.32 8.26 11.49
N GLU A 143 7.78 9.47 11.41
CA GLU A 143 6.36 9.75 11.51
C GLU A 143 5.87 10.60 10.34
N THR A 144 4.69 10.33 9.82
CA THR A 144 4.01 11.21 8.87
C THR A 144 3.31 12.35 9.61
N ARG A 145 3.24 13.51 8.97
CA ARG A 145 2.37 14.61 9.38
C ARG A 145 1.65 15.14 8.15
N GLY A 146 0.43 15.59 8.33
CA GLY A 146 -0.34 16.19 7.26
C GLY A 146 -1.36 17.17 7.78
N LYS A 147 -1.64 18.20 7.00
CA LYS A 147 -2.59 19.26 7.34
C LYS A 147 -3.31 19.74 6.09
N VAL A 148 -4.63 19.87 6.17
CA VAL A 148 -5.42 20.44 5.07
C VAL A 148 -5.14 21.94 4.97
N THR A 149 -4.73 22.40 3.79
CA THR A 149 -4.36 23.80 3.53
C THR A 149 -5.43 24.55 2.76
N SER A 150 -6.18 23.87 1.90
CA SER A 150 -7.32 24.45 1.18
C SER A 150 -8.35 23.40 0.79
N SER A 151 -9.56 23.88 0.50
CA SER A 151 -10.65 23.09 -0.06
C SER A 151 -11.42 23.89 -1.10
N GLU A 152 -11.69 23.29 -2.24
CA GLU A 152 -12.48 23.88 -3.32
C GLU A 152 -13.72 23.03 -3.56
N THR A 153 -14.90 23.64 -3.38
CA THR A 153 -16.18 22.96 -3.56
C THR A 153 -16.71 23.20 -4.97
N SER A 154 -17.09 22.11 -5.64
CA SER A 154 -17.88 22.10 -6.86
C SER A 154 -19.29 21.55 -6.56
N ASP A 155 -20.17 21.53 -7.57
CA ASP A 155 -21.53 20.99 -7.42
C ASP A 155 -21.54 19.49 -7.04
N GLU A 156 -20.52 18.73 -7.43
CA GLU A 156 -20.46 17.26 -7.33
C GLU A 156 -19.36 16.75 -6.37
N SER A 157 -18.45 17.61 -5.93
CA SER A 157 -17.29 17.19 -5.15
C SER A 157 -16.62 18.31 -4.37
N VAL A 158 -15.76 17.92 -3.43
CA VAL A 158 -14.82 18.82 -2.74
C VAL A 158 -13.41 18.34 -2.97
N THR A 159 -12.57 19.18 -3.57
CA THR A 159 -11.14 18.92 -3.76
C THR A 159 -10.36 19.52 -2.60
N TYR A 160 -9.46 18.73 -2.01
CA TYR A 160 -8.62 19.13 -0.89
C TYR A 160 -7.16 19.22 -1.33
N GLN A 161 -6.46 20.24 -0.82
CA GLN A 161 -5.00 20.29 -0.83
C GLN A 161 -4.48 20.14 0.60
N CYS A 162 -3.39 19.41 0.75
CA CYS A 162 -2.76 19.14 2.04
C CYS A 162 -1.26 19.36 1.93
N ASP A 163 -0.68 20.01 2.94
CA ASP A 163 0.75 19.91 3.18
C ASP A 163 1.03 18.61 3.93
N ILE A 164 2.07 17.89 3.52
CA ILE A 164 2.46 16.61 4.09
C ILE A 164 3.96 16.55 4.33
N SER A 165 4.36 15.78 5.34
CA SER A 165 5.76 15.57 5.65
C SER A 165 6.01 14.23 6.32
N ILE A 166 7.28 13.82 6.28
CA ILE A 166 7.82 12.74 7.10
C ILE A 166 8.97 13.32 7.91
N ASN A 167 8.92 13.13 9.23
CA ASN A 167 9.95 13.57 10.14
C ASN A 167 10.57 12.37 10.87
N GLU A 168 11.87 12.40 11.12
CA GLU A 168 12.52 11.47 12.05
C GLU A 168 12.12 11.83 13.48
N THR A 169 11.53 10.88 14.21
CA THR A 169 10.83 11.15 15.47
C THR A 169 11.77 11.64 16.57
N THR A 170 13.03 11.20 16.60
CA THR A 170 13.97 11.56 17.68
C THR A 170 14.52 12.97 17.50
N SER A 171 15.02 13.31 16.31
CA SER A 171 15.58 14.64 16.05
C SER A 171 14.54 15.68 15.63
N GLY A 172 13.36 15.26 15.17
CA GLY A 172 12.37 16.13 14.53
C GLY A 172 12.78 16.59 13.13
N THR A 173 13.88 16.06 12.57
CA THR A 173 14.38 16.47 11.26
C THR A 173 13.37 16.09 10.17
N PRO A 174 12.95 17.03 9.30
CA PRO A 174 12.12 16.69 8.15
C PRO A 174 12.95 15.92 7.13
N CYS A 175 12.50 14.71 6.80
CA CYS A 175 13.11 13.84 5.79
C CYS A 175 12.42 13.98 4.44
N VAL A 176 11.10 14.17 4.45
CA VAL A 176 10.30 14.38 3.24
C VAL A 176 9.34 15.54 3.50
N LEU A 177 9.23 16.45 2.53
CA LEU A 177 8.20 17.48 2.47
C LEU A 177 7.45 17.35 1.15
N GLY A 178 6.20 17.73 1.12
CA GLY A 178 5.46 17.83 -0.13
C GLY A 178 4.00 18.19 0.09
N GLN A 179 3.21 17.97 -0.95
CA GLN A 179 1.77 18.20 -0.94
C GLN A 179 1.01 16.95 -1.35
N ALA A 180 -0.25 16.87 -0.96
CA ALA A 180 -1.19 15.88 -1.45
C ALA A 180 -2.50 16.53 -1.88
N THR A 181 -3.10 15.96 -2.91
CA THR A 181 -4.44 16.33 -3.36
C THR A 181 -5.34 15.10 -3.42
N PHE A 182 -6.61 15.28 -3.06
CA PHE A 182 -7.63 14.25 -3.20
C PHE A 182 -9.02 14.91 -3.32
N CYS A 183 -9.99 14.15 -3.83
CA CYS A 183 -11.33 14.64 -4.10
C CYS A 183 -12.37 13.76 -3.39
N LEU A 184 -13.25 14.36 -2.57
CA LEU A 184 -14.40 13.68 -1.98
C LEU A 184 -15.65 13.99 -2.81
N SER A 185 -16.30 12.96 -3.36
CA SER A 185 -17.58 13.13 -4.05
C SER A 185 -18.72 13.35 -3.04
N SER A 186 -19.69 14.20 -3.40
CA SER A 186 -20.86 14.47 -2.58
C SER A 186 -21.93 13.37 -2.63
N SER A 187 -21.79 12.37 -3.51
CA SER A 187 -22.68 11.21 -3.58
C SER A 187 -22.08 10.00 -2.84
N ASN A 188 -22.51 9.80 -1.59
CA ASN A 188 -22.49 8.51 -0.89
C ASN A 188 -23.87 8.23 -0.31
#